data_AF-A0A3B9Y3G4-F1
#
_entry.id   AF-A0A3B9Y3G4-F1
#
_cell.length_a   1.000
_cell.length_b   1.000
_cell.length_c   1.000
_cell.angle_alpha   90.00
_cell.angle_beta   90.00
_cell.angle_gamma   90.00
#
_symmetry.space_group_name_H-M   'P 1'
#
loop_
_entity.id
_entity.type
_entity.pdbx_description
1 polymer ?
#
loop_
_entity_poly.entity_id
_entity_poly.type
_entity_poly.pdbx_seq_one_letter_code
_entity_poly.pdbx_strand_id
1 'polypeptide(L)'
;MTLVSGGGLHDVYAVVRVEAYPQGSGAFAIIVKLSRLEGNTHGGIWEIVAVQGDQMSLTAPVKGALLTSPTTVKGSAPLFEAEAGVVEILDSHSTMIGSAIATGSPFSVRVSYTSSFHGGAQEGIVSLYHQSGANTPFMVKVLLGA
;
A
#
# COMPACT_ATOMS: atom_id res chain seq x y z
N MET A 1 -5.80 -18.87 2.85
CA MET A 1 -6.44 -17.54 2.99
C MET A 1 -7.59 -17.68 3.95
N THR A 2 -7.76 -16.73 4.87
CA THR A 2 -8.79 -16.75 5.90
C THR A 2 -9.47 -15.39 5.96
N LEU A 3 -10.81 -15.37 5.99
CA LEU A 3 -11.57 -14.16 6.23
C LEU A 3 -11.42 -13.76 7.71
N VAL A 4 -10.94 -12.55 7.96
CA VAL A 4 -10.72 -12.02 9.31
C VAL A 4 -11.95 -11.23 9.77
N SER A 5 -12.50 -10.38 8.90
CA SER A 5 -13.70 -9.60 9.19
C SER A 5 -14.39 -9.07 7.92
N GLY A 6 -15.67 -8.73 8.03
CA GLY A 6 -16.50 -8.21 6.93
C GLY A 6 -16.75 -9.27 5.84
N GLY A 7 -16.85 -8.83 4.58
CA GLY A 7 -16.97 -9.73 3.42
C GLY A 7 -18.33 -10.37 3.20
N GLY A 8 -19.34 -10.03 4.01
CA GLY A 8 -20.73 -10.45 3.82
C GLY A 8 -21.37 -9.85 2.56
N LEU A 9 -22.58 -10.33 2.23
CA LEU A 9 -23.33 -9.89 1.06
C LEU A 9 -23.52 -8.36 1.02
N HIS A 10 -23.77 -7.76 2.19
CA HIS A 10 -24.06 -6.33 2.35
C HIS A 10 -22.90 -5.52 2.94
N ASP A 11 -21.73 -6.12 3.14
CA ASP A 11 -20.58 -5.42 3.67
C ASP A 11 -19.89 -4.59 2.58
N VAL A 12 -19.44 -3.40 2.96
CA VAL A 12 -18.64 -2.50 2.11
C VAL A 12 -17.14 -2.78 2.25
N TYR A 13 -16.71 -3.42 3.35
CA TYR A 13 -15.31 -3.73 3.63
C TYR A 13 -15.12 -5.22 3.92
N ALA A 14 -13.91 -5.71 3.66
CA ALA A 14 -13.47 -7.02 4.11
C ALA A 14 -11.99 -6.95 4.50
N VAL A 15 -11.60 -7.79 5.45
CA VAL A 15 -10.20 -8.00 5.83
C VAL A 15 -9.93 -9.48 5.75
N VAL A 16 -8.86 -9.83 5.02
CA VAL A 16 -8.48 -11.22 4.81
C VAL A 16 -7.00 -11.38 5.14
N ARG A 17 -6.67 -12.52 5.73
CA ARG A 17 -5.30 -12.92 6.01
C ARG A 17 -4.87 -13.93 4.95
N VAL A 18 -3.80 -13.61 4.25
CA VAL A 18 -3.21 -14.47 3.23
C VAL A 18 -1.89 -14.99 3.79
N GLU A 19 -1.80 -16.30 3.92
CA GLU A 19 -0.54 -16.97 4.26
C GLU A 19 0.12 -17.41 2.97
N ALA A 20 1.41 -17.13 2.84
CA ALA A 20 2.24 -17.58 1.73
C ALA A 20 3.41 -18.39 2.28
N TYR A 21 3.79 -19.41 1.51
CA TYR A 21 4.93 -20.29 1.79
C TYR A 21 5.84 -20.28 0.57
N PRO A 22 6.54 -19.18 0.29
CA PRO A 22 7.54 -19.20 -0.78
C PRO A 22 8.62 -20.21 -0.41
N GLN A 23 9.08 -20.94 -1.43
CA GLN A 23 10.12 -21.96 -1.28
C GLN A 23 11.35 -21.34 -0.60
N GLY A 24 11.73 -21.87 0.56
CA GLY A 24 12.97 -21.51 1.25
C GLY A 24 12.93 -20.28 2.19
N SER A 25 11.82 -19.54 2.30
CA SER A 25 11.76 -18.29 3.08
C SER A 25 10.92 -18.34 4.36
N GLY A 26 10.47 -19.53 4.78
CA GLY A 26 9.52 -19.68 5.88
C GLY A 26 8.12 -19.16 5.52
N ALA A 27 7.14 -19.45 6.37
CA ALA A 27 5.78 -18.95 6.21
C ALA A 27 5.73 -17.46 6.54
N PHE A 28 5.06 -16.66 5.72
CA PHE A 28 4.69 -15.29 6.09
C PHE A 28 3.21 -15.06 5.85
N ALA A 29 2.66 -14.06 6.53
CA ALA A 29 1.30 -13.60 6.31
C ALA A 29 1.27 -12.13 5.88
N ILE A 30 0.24 -11.81 5.09
CA ILE A 30 -0.16 -10.43 4.81
C ILE A 30 -1.64 -10.26 5.15
N ILE A 31 -1.97 -9.07 5.62
CA ILE A 31 -3.35 -8.61 5.77
C ILE A 31 -3.70 -7.82 4.51
N VAL A 32 -4.76 -8.26 3.83
CA VAL A 32 -5.31 -7.57 2.67
C VAL A 32 -6.63 -6.94 3.09
N LYS A 33 -6.74 -5.62 2.90
CA LYS A 33 -7.96 -4.85 3.16
C LYS A 33 -8.65 -4.58 1.83
N LEU A 34 -9.94 -4.90 1.77
CA LEU A 34 -10.76 -4.75 0.58
C LEU A 34 -11.89 -3.75 0.78
N SER A 35 -12.35 -3.17 -0.32
CA SER A 35 -13.56 -2.34 -0.40
C SER A 35 -14.42 -2.80 -1.57
N ARG A 36 -15.74 -2.64 -1.48
CA ARG A 36 -16.60 -2.76 -2.67
C ARG A 36 -16.27 -1.63 -3.64
N LEU A 37 -16.18 -1.97 -4.93
CA LEU A 37 -16.15 -1.00 -6.03
C LEU A 37 -17.38 -0.11 -5.91
N GLU A 38 -17.14 1.20 -5.84
CA GLU A 38 -18.17 2.24 -5.67
C GLU A 38 -19.08 2.06 -4.44
N GLY A 39 -18.67 1.24 -3.47
CA GLY A 39 -19.49 0.91 -2.31
C GLY A 39 -20.69 0.02 -2.62
N ASN A 40 -20.72 -0.68 -3.77
CA ASN A 40 -21.85 -1.52 -4.17
C ASN A 40 -22.02 -2.77 -3.29
N THR A 41 -22.96 -2.70 -2.34
CA THR A 41 -23.32 -3.76 -1.38
C THR A 41 -24.35 -4.78 -1.90
N HIS A 42 -24.63 -4.78 -3.21
CA HIS A 42 -25.59 -5.69 -3.86
C HIS A 42 -24.85 -6.74 -4.71
N GLY A 43 -23.76 -7.30 -4.18
CA GLY A 43 -22.96 -8.30 -4.88
C GLY A 43 -21.94 -7.71 -5.88
N GLY A 44 -21.55 -6.44 -5.72
CA GLY A 44 -20.57 -5.77 -6.59
C GLY A 44 -19.14 -6.34 -6.51
N ILE A 45 -18.20 -5.74 -7.23
CA ILE A 45 -16.79 -6.20 -7.26
C ILE A 45 -16.07 -5.78 -5.97
N TRP A 46 -15.15 -6.62 -5.48
CA TRP A 46 -14.22 -6.26 -4.40
C TRP A 46 -12.88 -5.79 -4.97
N GLU A 47 -12.35 -4.71 -4.41
CA GLU A 47 -11.05 -4.16 -4.74
C GLU A 47 -10.11 -4.23 -3.55
N ILE A 48 -8.82 -4.47 -3.83
CA ILE A 48 -7.77 -4.33 -2.82
C ILE A 48 -7.47 -2.84 -2.64
N VAL A 49 -7.57 -2.34 -1.40
CA VAL A 49 -7.29 -0.94 -1.08
C VAL A 49 -6.07 -0.76 -0.18
N ALA A 50 -5.64 -1.82 0.51
CA ALA A 50 -4.36 -1.84 1.20
C ALA A 50 -3.87 -3.28 1.41
N VAL A 51 -2.55 -3.43 1.47
CA VAL A 51 -1.85 -4.65 1.87
C VAL A 51 -0.88 -4.27 2.98
N GLN A 52 -0.85 -5.08 4.03
CA GLN A 52 -0.02 -4.82 5.20
C GLN A 52 0.69 -6.10 5.65
N GLY A 53 2.02 -6.05 5.65
CA GLY A 53 2.87 -7.02 6.32
C GLY A 53 2.89 -6.85 7.84
N ASP A 54 3.35 -7.87 8.57
CA ASP A 54 3.28 -7.92 10.03
C ASP A 54 4.18 -6.89 10.74
N GLN A 55 5.25 -6.41 10.07
CA GLN A 55 6.25 -5.54 10.70
C GLN A 55 6.29 -4.11 10.14
N MET A 56 5.50 -3.81 9.11
CA MET A 56 5.48 -2.50 8.46
C MET A 56 4.13 -1.83 8.56
N SER A 57 4.15 -0.51 8.61
CA SER A 57 2.95 0.31 8.54
C SER A 57 3.17 1.60 7.77
N LEU A 58 2.15 2.03 7.03
CA LEU A 58 1.99 3.43 6.64
C LEU A 58 0.82 4.03 7.41
N THR A 59 1.06 5.22 7.95
CA THR A 59 0.03 6.05 8.60
C THR A 59 -0.40 7.22 7.72
N ALA A 60 0.43 7.60 6.73
CA ALA A 60 0.07 8.49 5.66
C ALA A 60 0.84 8.12 4.38
N PRO A 61 0.21 8.16 3.19
CA PRO A 61 -1.20 8.46 2.97
C PRO A 61 -2.14 7.32 3.40
N VAL A 62 -3.43 7.66 3.57
CA VAL A 62 -4.51 6.68 3.80
C VAL A 62 -5.17 6.29 2.47
N LYS A 63 -5.95 5.21 2.47
CA LYS A 63 -6.65 4.74 1.27
C LYS A 63 -7.48 5.86 0.63
N GLY A 64 -7.39 6.00 -0.69
CA GLY A 64 -8.12 7.00 -1.47
C GLY A 64 -7.67 8.45 -1.28
N ALA A 65 -6.58 8.71 -0.55
CA ALA A 65 -6.05 10.06 -0.43
C ALA A 65 -5.62 10.61 -1.80
N LEU A 66 -5.98 11.85 -2.10
CA LEU A 66 -5.45 12.58 -3.24
C LEU A 66 -4.06 13.11 -2.89
N LEU A 67 -3.05 12.68 -3.64
CA LEU A 67 -1.67 13.09 -3.50
C LEU A 67 -1.37 14.18 -4.52
N THR A 68 -0.60 15.20 -4.11
CA THR A 68 0.02 16.18 -5.00
C THR A 68 1.53 16.06 -4.87
N SER A 69 2.28 16.22 -5.96
CA SER A 69 3.74 16.16 -5.93
C SER A 69 4.34 17.48 -5.44
N PRO A 70 5.28 17.48 -4.48
CA PRO A 70 5.74 16.34 -3.67
C PRO A 70 4.75 16.00 -2.55
N THR A 71 4.69 14.72 -2.16
CA THR A 71 3.84 14.23 -1.06
C THR A 71 4.66 13.72 0.12
N THR A 72 4.08 13.74 1.32
CA THR A 72 4.72 13.22 2.54
C THR A 72 4.19 11.83 2.85
N VAL A 73 5.09 10.86 2.98
CA VAL A 73 4.78 9.48 3.39
C VAL A 73 5.31 9.25 4.80
N LYS A 74 4.49 8.68 5.66
CA LYS A 74 4.80 8.42 7.07
C LYS A 74 4.49 6.99 7.43
N GLY A 75 5.30 6.40 8.29
CA GLY A 75 5.14 5.01 8.67
C GLY A 75 6.16 4.55 9.70
N SER A 76 6.21 3.23 9.87
CA SER A 76 7.21 2.53 10.66
C SER A 76 7.56 1.22 10.00
N ALA A 77 8.82 0.82 10.16
CA ALA A 77 9.36 -0.46 9.72
C ALA A 77 10.54 -0.85 10.62
N PRO A 78 10.97 -2.12 10.62
CA PRO A 78 12.27 -2.49 11.14
C PRO A 78 13.37 -1.72 10.42
N LEU A 79 14.48 -1.43 11.09
CA LEU A 79 15.60 -0.74 10.47
C LEU A 79 16.64 -1.74 9.99
N PHE A 80 17.19 -1.50 8.80
CA PHE A 80 18.42 -2.11 8.33
C PHE A 80 19.37 -0.99 7.93
N GLU A 81 20.56 -0.93 8.55
CA GLU A 81 21.54 0.15 8.32
C GLU A 81 20.94 1.58 8.45
N ALA A 82 20.04 1.77 9.42
CA ALA A 82 19.26 3.00 9.69
C ALA A 82 18.15 3.36 8.67
N GLU A 83 17.96 2.55 7.63
CA GLU A 83 16.87 2.68 6.67
C GLU A 83 15.65 1.87 7.10
N ALA A 84 14.47 2.51 7.04
CA ALA A 84 13.17 1.84 7.15
C ALA A 84 12.73 1.18 5.84
N GLY A 85 13.43 1.47 4.74
CA GLY A 85 13.19 0.90 3.42
C GLY A 85 13.00 1.96 2.34
N VAL A 86 12.45 1.51 1.22
CA VAL A 86 12.16 2.34 0.05
C VAL A 86 10.67 2.58 -0.02
N VAL A 87 10.31 3.84 -0.24
CA VAL A 87 8.94 4.25 -0.56
C VAL A 87 8.87 4.51 -2.06
N GLU A 88 7.92 3.88 -2.75
CA GLU A 88 7.64 4.16 -4.16
C GLU A 88 6.21 4.66 -4.35
N ILE A 89 6.05 5.46 -5.41
CA ILE A 89 4.76 5.85 -5.96
C ILE A 89 4.64 5.19 -7.32
N LEU A 90 3.63 4.33 -7.46
CA LEU A 90 3.29 3.62 -8.69
C LEU A 90 2.02 4.21 -9.29
N ASP A 91 1.98 4.35 -10.62
CA ASP A 91 0.77 4.73 -11.36
C ASP A 91 -0.21 3.55 -11.53
N SER A 92 -1.31 3.78 -12.25
CA SER A 92 -2.35 2.78 -12.50
C SER A 92 -1.87 1.56 -13.32
N HIS A 93 -0.71 1.65 -13.97
CA HIS A 93 -0.07 0.57 -14.73
C HIS A 93 1.04 -0.11 -13.93
N SER A 94 1.15 0.19 -12.63
CA SER A 94 2.24 -0.25 -11.74
C SER A 94 3.62 0.27 -12.15
N THR A 95 3.68 1.37 -12.91
CA THR A 95 4.95 2.02 -13.27
C THR A 95 5.42 2.91 -12.13
N MET A 96 6.68 2.75 -11.71
CA MET A 96 7.29 3.65 -10.72
C MET A 96 7.48 5.05 -11.31
N ILE A 97 6.86 6.04 -10.68
CA ILE A 97 6.90 7.45 -11.10
C ILE A 97 7.50 8.39 -10.03
N GLY A 98 7.86 7.84 -8.87
CA GLY A 98 8.54 8.54 -7.78
C GLY A 98 9.06 7.56 -6.74
N SER A 99 10.17 7.89 -6.08
CA SER A 99 10.78 7.05 -5.05
C SER A 99 11.60 7.88 -4.06
N ALA A 100 11.70 7.40 -2.83
CA ALA A 100 12.62 7.93 -1.81
C ALA A 100 13.02 6.84 -0.80
N ILE A 101 14.21 6.98 -0.22
CA ILE A 101 14.65 6.16 0.92
C ILE A 101 14.08 6.77 2.20
N ALA A 102 13.38 5.96 2.99
CA ALA A 102 12.90 6.32 4.30
C ALA A 102 13.94 5.96 5.37
N THR A 103 14.32 6.91 6.20
CA THR A 103 15.27 6.71 7.31
C THR A 103 14.58 6.90 8.66
N GLY A 104 15.03 6.14 9.66
CA GLY A 104 14.45 6.15 11.01
C GLY A 104 13.12 5.41 11.13
N SER A 105 12.68 5.13 12.35
CA SER A 105 11.40 4.47 12.62
C SER A 105 10.84 4.99 13.96
N PRO A 106 9.75 5.78 13.96
CA PRO A 106 8.92 6.15 12.80
C PRO A 106 9.65 7.05 11.81
N PHE A 107 9.27 6.96 10.52
CA PHE A 107 9.81 7.81 9.46
C PHE A 107 8.77 8.83 8.95
N SER A 108 9.28 9.89 8.33
CA SER A 108 8.50 10.86 7.55
C SER A 108 9.36 11.34 6.38
N VAL A 109 9.03 10.90 5.16
CA VAL A 109 9.82 11.17 3.95
C VAL A 109 8.99 11.94 2.93
N ARG A 110 9.61 12.89 2.22
CA ARG A 110 9.00 13.56 1.06
C ARG A 110 9.35 12.79 -0.21
N VAL A 111 8.33 12.47 -0.99
CA VAL A 111 8.45 11.77 -2.26
C VAL A 111 7.91 12.66 -3.36
N SER A 112 8.78 13.06 -4.27
CA SER A 112 8.38 13.71 -5.51
C SER A 112 8.05 12.64 -6.55
N TYR A 113 7.01 12.88 -7.33
CA TYR A 113 6.65 12.05 -8.48
C TYR A 113 6.25 12.92 -9.68
N THR A 114 6.24 12.33 -10.88
CA THR A 114 5.76 12.99 -12.09
C THR A 114 4.66 12.15 -12.72
N SER A 115 3.44 12.69 -12.77
CA SER A 115 2.31 12.01 -13.43
C SER A 115 2.36 12.26 -14.94
N SER A 116 2.08 11.21 -15.73
CA SER A 116 1.84 11.32 -17.18
C SER A 116 0.39 11.71 -17.50
N PHE A 117 -0.49 11.73 -16.50
CA PHE A 117 -1.90 12.04 -16.67
C PHE A 117 -2.10 13.56 -16.58
N HIS A 118 -2.55 14.18 -17.68
CA HIS A 118 -2.81 15.62 -17.75
C HIS A 118 -4.29 15.89 -17.53
N GLY A 119 -4.63 16.66 -16.48
CA GLY A 119 -5.98 17.21 -16.30
C GLY A 119 -6.89 16.49 -15.30
N GLY A 120 -6.34 15.75 -14.33
CA GLY A 120 -7.15 15.12 -13.29
C GLY A 120 -6.33 14.33 -12.28
N ALA A 121 -7.03 13.46 -11.56
CA ALA A 121 -6.41 12.45 -10.70
C ALA A 121 -6.56 11.07 -11.34
N GLN A 122 -5.55 10.22 -11.19
CA GLN A 122 -5.59 8.81 -11.58
C GLN A 122 -5.41 7.91 -10.36
N GLU A 123 -5.79 6.64 -10.46
CA GLU A 123 -5.46 5.67 -9.41
C GLU A 123 -3.95 5.42 -9.36
N GLY A 124 -3.44 5.14 -8.17
CA GLY A 124 -2.06 4.75 -7.96
C GLY A 124 -1.86 4.01 -6.65
N ILE A 125 -0.61 3.65 -6.38
CA ILE A 125 -0.22 2.91 -5.18
C ILE A 125 0.96 3.63 -4.52
N VAL A 126 0.92 3.78 -3.20
CA VAL A 126 2.14 4.02 -2.41
C VAL A 126 2.57 2.70 -1.80
N SER A 127 3.82 2.31 -2.07
CA SER A 127 4.43 1.10 -1.52
C SER A 127 5.54 1.45 -0.52
N LEU A 128 5.77 0.56 0.43
CA LEU A 128 6.94 0.54 1.31
C LEU A 128 7.45 -0.90 1.35
N TYR A 129 8.75 -1.09 1.09
CA TYR A 129 9.42 -2.38 1.15
C TYR A 129 10.90 -2.23 1.53
N HIS A 130 11.54 -3.33 1.94
CA HIS A 130 13.00 -3.37 2.15
C HIS A 130 13.73 -3.85 0.90
N GLN A 131 14.85 -3.21 0.57
CA GLN A 131 15.71 -3.64 -0.54
C GLN A 131 16.31 -5.04 -0.35
N SER A 132 16.50 -5.49 0.90
CA SER A 132 17.07 -6.80 1.20
C SER A 132 16.12 -7.98 0.88
N GLY A 133 14.91 -7.73 0.36
CA GLY A 133 13.99 -8.75 -0.14
C GLY A 133 13.32 -9.62 0.92
N ALA A 134 13.66 -9.45 2.21
CA ALA A 134 13.23 -10.32 3.29
C ALA A 134 11.86 -9.99 3.91
N ASN A 135 11.21 -8.89 3.51
CA ASN A 135 10.03 -8.39 4.20
C ASN A 135 8.80 -8.25 3.30
N THR A 136 7.63 -8.47 3.90
CA THR A 136 6.33 -8.29 3.27
C THR A 136 6.03 -6.81 3.05
N PRO A 137 5.63 -6.40 1.84
CA PRO A 137 5.43 -4.99 1.52
C PRO A 137 4.20 -4.43 2.23
N PHE A 138 4.23 -3.12 2.50
CA PHE A 138 3.01 -2.35 2.73
C PHE A 138 2.62 -1.65 1.44
N MET A 139 1.34 -1.68 1.08
CA MET A 139 0.80 -0.98 -0.08
C MET A 139 -0.53 -0.32 0.27
N VAL A 140 -0.79 0.86 -0.28
CA VAL A 140 -2.08 1.54 -0.15
C VAL A 140 -2.50 2.17 -1.47
N LYS A 141 -3.76 1.96 -1.86
CA LYS A 141 -4.36 2.56 -3.05
C LYS A 141 -4.67 4.03 -2.78
N VAL A 142 -4.27 4.91 -3.70
CA VAL A 142 -4.38 6.38 -3.59
C VAL A 142 -4.87 6.98 -4.91
N LEU A 143 -5.14 8.28 -4.91
CA LEU A 143 -5.35 9.06 -6.12
C LEU A 143 -4.12 9.96 -6.34
N LEU A 144 -3.55 9.95 -7.53
CA LEU A 144 -2.39 10.74 -7.92
C LEU A 144 -2.85 11.93 -8.74
N GLY A 145 -2.61 13.14 -8.25
CA GLY A 145 -2.82 14.37 -8.99
C GLY A 145 -1.79 14.54 -10.11
N ALA A 146 -2.18 15.34 -11.12
CA ALA A 146 -1.29 15.80 -12.18
C ALA A 146 -0.16 16.71 -11.64
#